data_AF-A0A840MWZ4-F1
#
_entry.id   AF-A0A840MWZ4-F1
#
_cell.length_a   1.000
_cell.length_b   1.000
_cell.length_c   1.000
_cell.angle_alpha   90.00
_cell.angle_beta   90.00
_cell.angle_gamma   90.00
#
_symmetry.space_group_name_H-M   'P 1'
#
loop_
_entity.id
_entity.type
_entity.pdbx_description
1 polymer ?
#
loop_
_entity_poly.entity_id
_entity_poly.type
_entity_poly.pdbx_seq_one_letter_code
_entity_poly.pdbx_strand_id
1 'polypeptide(L)' 'MNRITLRSPKVALWLAVSAGLLLVIGANAHLVYMAVISQPECVTHARVGETAPDGAQFGAARSSCNPQTR' A
#
# COMPACT_ATOMS: atom_id res chain seq x y z
N MET A 1 36.00 2.19 -19.68
CA MET A 1 34.74 1.47 -19.37
C MET A 1 35.10 0.12 -18.78
N ASN A 2 35.15 0.01 -17.45
CA ASN A 2 35.45 -1.26 -16.78
C ASN A 2 34.38 -2.27 -17.16
N ARG A 3 34.76 -3.27 -17.96
CA ARG A 3 33.99 -4.50 -18.07
C ARG A 3 34.10 -5.19 -16.73
N ILE A 4 33.28 -4.78 -15.76
CA ILE A 4 33.03 -5.54 -14.54
C ILE A 4 32.66 -6.93 -15.06
N THR A 5 33.58 -7.87 -14.88
CA THR A 5 33.62 -9.10 -15.65
C THR A 5 32.44 -9.98 -15.21
N LEU A 6 31.32 -9.91 -15.96
CA LEU A 6 30.17 -10.82 -15.87
C LEU A 6 30.55 -12.31 -15.97
N ARG A 7 31.81 -12.61 -16.28
CA ARG A 7 32.39 -13.94 -16.44
C ARG A 7 32.70 -14.64 -15.11
N SER A 8 32.80 -13.91 -13.99
CA SER A 8 33.01 -14.55 -12.69
C SER A 8 31.67 -14.88 -12.01
N PRO A 9 31.42 -16.13 -11.62
CA PRO A 9 30.15 -16.54 -11.04
C PRO A 9 29.89 -15.86 -9.69
N LYS A 10 30.95 -15.50 -8.96
CA LYS A 10 30.86 -14.76 -7.69
C LYS A 10 30.32 -13.34 -7.91
N VAL A 11 30.82 -12.61 -8.91
CA VAL A 11 30.31 -11.26 -9.23
C VAL A 11 28.88 -11.33 -9.73
N ALA A 12 28.54 -12.31 -10.56
CA ALA A 12 27.16 -12.52 -11.02
C ALA A 12 26.21 -12.80 -9.85
N LEU A 13 26.62 -13.65 -8.89
CA LEU A 13 25.84 -13.94 -7.68
C LEU A 13 25.62 -12.67 -6.84
N TRP A 14 26.67 -11.91 -6.57
CA TRP A 14 26.55 -10.67 -5.79
C TRP A 14 25.68 -9.62 -6.48
N LEU A 15 25.76 -9.51 -7.81
CA LEU A 15 24.86 -8.66 -8.59
C LEU A 15 23.40 -9.11 -8.43
N ALA A 16 23.11 -10.40 -8.58
CA ALA A 16 21.77 -10.94 -8.40
C ALA A 16 21.22 -10.70 -6.98
N VAL A 17 22.03 -10.95 -5.95
CA VAL A 17 21.66 -10.68 -4.55
C VAL A 17 21.38 -9.20 -4.33
N SER A 18 22.25 -8.31 -4.81
CA SER A 18 22.07 -6.87 -4.66
C SER A 18 20.81 -6.37 -5.39
N ALA A 19 20.56 -6.86 -6.60
CA ALA A 19 19.36 -6.53 -7.36
C ALA A 19 18.08 -7.01 -6.66
N GLY A 20 18.09 -8.25 -6.14
CA GLY A 20 16.97 -8.79 -5.36
C GLY A 20 16.71 -7.97 -4.09
N LEU A 21 17.76 -7.60 -3.36
CA LEU A 21 17.64 -6.80 -2.16
C LEU A 21 17.07 -5.40 -2.45
N LEU A 22 17.55 -4.73 -3.50
CA LEU A 22 17.04 -3.44 -3.94
C LEU A 22 15.55 -3.53 -4.35
N LEU A 23 15.17 -4.60 -5.05
CA LEU A 23 13.78 -4.83 -5.44
C LEU A 23 12.88 -4.96 -4.21
N VAL A 24 13.26 -5.79 -3.24
CA VAL A 24 12.48 -5.98 -2.00
C VAL A 24 12.37 -4.66 -1.24
N ILE A 25 13.47 -3.93 -1.06
CA ILE A 25 13.45 -2.63 -0.37
C ILE A 25 12.52 -1.66 -1.09
N GLY A 26 12.64 -1.53 -2.41
CA GLY A 26 11.81 -0.63 -3.22
C GLY A 26 10.32 -0.96 -3.14
N ALA A 27 9.96 -2.25 -3.26
CA ALA A 27 8.57 -2.69 -3.15
C ALA A 27 7.98 -2.36 -1.76
N ASN A 28 8.71 -2.63 -0.68
CA ASN A 28 8.25 -2.35 0.68
C ASN A 28 8.16 -0.83 0.94
N ALA A 29 9.14 -0.05 0.48
CA ALA A 29 9.10 1.41 0.58
C ALA A 29 7.89 2.00 -0.15
N HIS A 30 7.53 1.46 -1.32
CA HIS A 30 6.34 1.87 -2.05
C HIS A 30 5.04 1.56 -1.29
N LEU A 31 4.95 0.41 -0.62
CA LEU A 31 3.80 0.09 0.23
C LEU A 31 3.66 1.07 1.40
N VAL A 32 4.76 1.41 2.07
CA VAL A 32 4.76 2.41 3.15
C VAL A 32 4.34 3.79 2.62
N TYR A 33 4.87 4.19 1.47
CA TYR A 33 4.50 5.45 0.81
C TYR A 33 2.99 5.51 0.54
N MET A 34 2.41 4.45 -0.03
CA MET A 34 0.96 4.35 -0.26
C MET A 34 0.15 4.40 1.03
N ALA A 35 0.60 3.70 2.07
CA ALA A 35 -0.09 3.70 3.36
C ALA A 35 -0.15 5.10 4.00
N VAL A 36 0.90 5.91 3.82
CA VAL A 36 0.96 7.27 4.38
C VAL A 36 0.26 8.30 3.51
N ILE A 37 0.34 8.17 2.18
CA ILE A 37 -0.17 9.18 1.23
C ILE A 37 -1.61 8.93 0.81
N SER A 38 -2.16 7.76 1.11
CA SER A 38 -3.60 7.54 1.00
C SER A 38 -4.30 8.44 2.01
N GLN A 39 -4.58 9.68 1.61
CA GLN A 39 -5.63 10.52 2.17
C GLN A 39 -6.88 10.13 1.38
N PRO A 40 -7.67 9.12 1.79
CA PRO A 40 -9.00 9.00 1.24
C PRO A 40 -9.71 10.28 1.67
N GLU A 41 -9.98 11.15 0.70
CA GLU A 41 -10.86 12.30 0.89
C GLU A 41 -12.06 11.77 1.69
N CYS A 42 -12.28 12.30 2.89
CA CYS A 42 -13.45 11.92 3.67
C CYS A 42 -14.67 12.49 2.96
N VAL A 43 -15.16 11.77 1.95
CA VAL A 43 -16.42 12.13 1.29
C VAL A 43 -17.51 12.07 2.35
N THR A 44 -18.55 12.88 2.16
CA THR A 44 -19.70 12.99 3.05
C THR A 44 -20.50 11.67 3.02
N HIS A 45 -19.97 10.62 3.64
CA HIS A 45 -20.66 9.36 3.82
C HIS A 45 -21.75 9.58 4.85
N ALA A 46 -23.02 9.43 4.46
CA ALA A 46 -24.10 9.28 5.42
C ALA A 46 -23.78 8.06 6.31
N ARG A 47 -23.75 8.27 7.63
CA ARG A 47 -23.63 7.16 8.59
C ARG A 47 -24.84 6.25 8.40
N VAL A 48 -24.68 4.96 8.70
CA VAL A 48 -25.84 4.05 8.79
C VAL A 48 -26.81 4.62 9.83
N GLY A 49 -27.96 5.13 9.40
CA GLY A 49 -28.96 5.80 10.25
C GLY A 49 -29.08 7.31 10.06
N GLU A 50 -28.17 7.95 9.33
CA GLU A 50 -28.30 9.36 8.91
C GLU A 50 -29.14 9.43 7.63
N THR A 51 -30.07 10.38 7.52
CA THR A 51 -30.73 10.67 6.24
C THR A 51 -29.70 11.15 5.24
N ALA A 52 -29.38 10.29 4.28
CA ALA A 52 -28.55 10.64 3.13
C ALA A 52 -29.18 11.82 2.38
N PRO A 53 -28.39 12.85 1.98
CA PRO A 53 -28.86 13.85 1.04
C PRO A 53 -29.37 13.17 -0.23
N ASP A 54 -30.47 13.66 -0.79
CA ASP A 54 -31.08 13.11 -2.01
C ASP A 54 -30.01 12.88 -3.10
N GLY A 55 -29.80 11.61 -3.47
CA GLY A 55 -28.83 11.22 -4.50
C GLY A 55 -27.52 10.59 -4.03
N ALA A 56 -27.26 10.45 -2.72
CA ALA A 56 -26.07 9.75 -2.24
C ALA A 56 -26.21 8.21 -2.38
N GLN A 57 -25.53 7.63 -3.37
CA GLN A 57 -25.61 6.20 -3.71
C GLN A 57 -24.62 5.31 -2.94
N PHE A 58 -23.72 5.90 -2.14
CA PHE A 58 -22.64 5.21 -1.46
C PHE A 58 -22.60 5.57 0.03
N GLY A 59 -23.04 4.64 0.88
CA GLY A 59 -22.91 4.73 2.34
C GLY A 59 -21.64 4.06 2.86
N ALA A 60 -21.19 4.44 4.05
CA ALA A 60 -20.07 3.76 4.70
C ALA A 60 -20.40 2.27 4.93
N ALA A 61 -19.42 1.38 4.72
CA ALA A 61 -19.57 -0.03 5.02
C ALA A 61 -19.89 -0.25 6.51
N ARG A 62 -20.73 -1.24 6.81
CA ARG A 62 -21.13 -1.58 8.18
C ARG A 62 -19.89 -2.07 8.95
N SER A 63 -19.59 -1.44 10.09
CA SER A 63 -18.48 -1.87 10.95
C SER A 63 -18.71 -3.28 11.49
N SER A 64 -17.68 -4.12 11.51
CA SER A 64 -17.72 -5.45 12.14
C SER A 64 -17.59 -5.40 13.68
N CYS A 65 -17.44 -4.20 14.25
CA CYS A 65 -17.41 -4.01 15.69
C CYS A 65 -18.74 -4.48 16.30
N ASN A 66 -18.66 -5.36 17.30
CA ASN A 66 -19.80 -5.67 18.15
C ASN A 66 -19.96 -4.49 19.12
N PRO A 67 -21.04 -3.69 19.05
CA PRO A 67 -21.31 -2.67 20.06
C PRO A 67 -21.83 -3.37 21.31
N GLN A 68 -20.99 -4.17 21.97
CA GLN A 68 -21.29 -4.55 23.34
C GLN A 68 -20.98 -3.35 24.23
N THR A 69 -22.09 -2.70 24.60
CA THR A 69 -22.36 -1.99 25.85
C THR A 69 -21.56 -0.71 26.11
N ARG A 70 -22.23 0.43 25.86
CA ARG A 70 -22.58 1.34 26.95
C ARG A 70 -23.91 2.02 26.68
#